data_AF-A0A4Q2ZC67-F1
#
_entry.id   AF-A0A4Q2ZC67-F1
#
_cell.length_a   1.000
_cell.length_b   1.000
_cell.length_c   1.000
_cell.angle_alpha   90.00
_cell.angle_beta   90.00
_cell.angle_gamma   90.00
#
_symmetry.space_group_name_H-M   'P 1'
#
loop_
_entity.id
_entity.type
_entity.pdbx_description
1 polymer ?
#
loop_
_entity_poly.entity_id
_entity_poly.type
_entity_poly.pdbx_seq_one_letter_code
_entity_poly.pdbx_strand_id
1 'polypeptide(L)'
;MKLSVLKLSACLLLLGSAAAHSQTLNWGSETESAIMDSEGTGLGAPELGETFLFELGAFTQGFIPDETNMAQWLDNWHVFDSTTLFTNEDGSAQFSSTRTIQDYDATAQPGSEYQSMFEGLKGYIWVRNTENTEYFLASADTWTFQQKDPNCCSNTPPVTWSITDVDTPVWGGSGYISPENPYIQTQAVPELSSAFLAFLATGMFALRRRRPQGN
;
A
#
# COMPACT_ATOMS: atom_id res chain seq x y z
N MET A 1 -67.10 20.91 -1.07
CA MET A 1 -65.85 20.79 -0.29
C MET A 1 -64.68 20.82 -1.25
N LYS A 2 -63.81 21.83 -1.18
CA LYS A 2 -62.63 21.96 -2.04
C LYS A 2 -61.49 21.18 -1.38
N LEU A 3 -61.19 19.97 -1.87
CA LEU A 3 -59.99 19.24 -1.44
C LEU A 3 -58.75 19.98 -1.97
N SER A 4 -57.93 20.46 -1.04
CA SER A 4 -56.68 21.16 -1.28
C SER A 4 -55.61 20.19 -1.79
N VAL A 5 -55.44 20.16 -3.11
CA VAL A 5 -54.47 19.34 -3.88
C VAL A 5 -53.00 19.60 -3.48
N LEU A 6 -52.72 20.69 -2.75
CA LEU A 6 -51.36 21.12 -2.41
C LEU A 6 -50.66 20.33 -1.29
N LYS A 7 -51.34 19.40 -0.59
CA LYS A 7 -50.73 18.67 0.54
C LYS A 7 -50.23 17.25 0.19
N LEU A 8 -50.49 16.76 -1.02
CA LEU A 8 -50.07 15.39 -1.40
C LEU A 8 -48.66 15.32 -2.01
N SER A 9 -48.08 16.43 -2.48
CA SER A 9 -46.77 16.43 -3.15
C SER A 9 -45.55 16.33 -2.21
N ALA A 10 -45.73 16.47 -0.90
CA ALA A 10 -44.62 16.41 0.06
C ALA A 10 -44.24 14.99 0.52
N CYS A 11 -45.12 13.99 0.31
CA CYS A 11 -44.85 12.61 0.74
C CYS A 11 -44.11 11.74 -0.30
N LEU A 12 -44.02 12.17 -1.57
CA LEU A 12 -43.29 11.42 -2.60
C LEU A 12 -41.77 11.64 -2.59
N LEU A 13 -41.25 12.58 -1.79
CA LEU A 13 -39.81 12.85 -1.66
C LEU A 13 -39.13 12.01 -0.56
N LEU A 14 -39.86 11.15 0.15
CA LEU A 14 -39.34 10.38 1.30
C LEU A 14 -39.04 8.89 0.98
N LEU A 15 -39.13 8.45 -0.27
CA LEU A 15 -39.01 7.03 -0.65
C LEU A 15 -37.73 6.68 -1.42
N GLY A 16 -36.78 7.59 -1.51
CA GLY A 16 -35.46 7.36 -2.11
C GLY A 16 -34.36 7.17 -1.08
N SER A 17 -34.54 6.32 -0.07
CA SER A 17 -33.42 5.89 0.76
C SER A 17 -32.54 4.97 -0.10
N ALA A 18 -31.58 5.54 -0.80
CA ALA A 18 -30.48 4.75 -1.35
C ALA A 18 -29.85 3.99 -0.17
N ALA A 19 -29.79 2.67 -0.26
CA ALA A 19 -29.10 1.89 0.75
C ALA A 19 -27.62 2.30 0.71
N ALA A 20 -27.10 2.84 1.81
CA ALA A 20 -25.67 3.08 1.94
C ALA A 20 -24.99 1.71 2.09
N HIS A 21 -24.18 1.32 1.11
CA HIS A 21 -23.43 0.07 1.15
C HIS A 21 -22.08 0.31 1.83
N SER A 22 -21.63 -0.68 2.60
CA SER A 22 -20.38 -0.61 3.35
C SER A 22 -19.75 -1.99 3.42
N GLN A 23 -18.45 -2.07 3.16
CA GLN A 23 -17.66 -3.29 3.25
C GLN A 23 -16.44 -3.06 4.14
N THR A 24 -16.02 -4.09 4.86
CA THR A 24 -14.83 -4.02 5.72
C THR A 24 -13.69 -4.82 5.09
N LEU A 25 -12.52 -4.19 4.98
CA LEU A 25 -11.28 -4.81 4.56
C LEU A 25 -10.33 -4.90 5.76
N ASN A 26 -9.95 -6.12 6.11
CA ASN A 26 -8.85 -6.40 7.03
C ASN A 26 -7.59 -6.65 6.21
N TRP A 27 -6.46 -6.09 6.62
CA TRP A 27 -5.19 -6.36 5.96
C TRP A 27 -4.04 -6.38 6.97
N GLY A 28 -2.97 -7.10 6.65
CA GLY A 28 -1.81 -7.17 7.54
C GLY A 28 -0.90 -8.39 7.32
N SER A 29 -0.03 -8.60 8.31
CA SER A 29 0.71 -9.85 8.51
C SER A 29 -0.06 -10.79 9.44
N GLU A 30 0.40 -12.05 9.53
CA GLU A 30 -0.04 -12.93 10.60
C GLU A 30 0.58 -12.51 11.94
N THR A 31 -0.02 -13.00 13.03
CA THR A 31 0.59 -12.93 14.36
C THR A 31 1.93 -13.68 14.35
N GLU A 32 2.87 -13.23 15.18
CA GLU A 32 4.18 -13.88 15.34
C GLU A 32 5.06 -13.89 14.07
N SER A 33 4.77 -12.99 13.11
CA SER A 33 5.56 -12.86 11.89
C SER A 33 6.97 -12.34 12.18
N ALA A 34 7.95 -12.82 11.41
CA ALA A 34 9.28 -12.25 11.40
C ALA A 34 9.37 -11.14 10.35
N ILE A 35 9.35 -9.89 10.82
CA ILE A 35 9.38 -8.70 9.95
C ILE A 35 10.76 -8.07 10.07
N MET A 36 11.56 -8.14 9.02
CA MET A 36 12.99 -7.80 9.04
C MET A 36 13.37 -6.72 8.02
N ASP A 37 14.47 -6.03 8.32
CA ASP A 37 15.18 -5.19 7.36
C ASP A 37 16.08 -6.02 6.41
N SER A 38 16.74 -5.35 5.49
CA SER A 38 17.65 -5.89 4.49
C SER A 38 18.93 -6.46 5.07
N GLU A 39 19.28 -6.11 6.31
CA GLU A 39 20.39 -6.68 7.07
C GLU A 39 19.95 -7.91 7.88
N GLY A 40 18.65 -8.20 7.94
CA GLY A 40 18.06 -9.30 8.71
C GLY A 40 17.74 -8.93 10.16
N THR A 41 17.78 -7.64 10.49
CA THR A 41 17.40 -7.12 11.82
C THR A 41 15.89 -6.94 11.86
N GLY A 42 15.25 -7.42 12.93
CA GLY A 42 13.79 -7.29 13.08
C GLY A 42 13.37 -5.82 13.18
N LEU A 43 12.39 -5.37 12.39
CA LEU A 43 11.92 -3.97 12.37
C LEU A 43 11.36 -3.49 13.71
N GLY A 44 10.99 -4.43 14.60
CA GLY A 44 10.59 -4.14 15.97
C GLY A 44 11.74 -3.87 16.94
N ALA A 45 12.99 -3.98 16.49
CA ALA A 45 14.16 -3.72 17.30
C ALA A 45 14.25 -2.22 17.69
N PRO A 46 14.64 -1.90 18.93
CA PRO A 46 14.71 -0.51 19.40
C PRO A 46 15.70 0.36 18.61
N GLU A 47 16.65 -0.27 17.90
CA GLU A 47 17.63 0.40 17.04
C GLU A 47 17.03 0.89 15.72
N LEU A 48 15.93 0.27 15.27
CA LEU A 48 15.26 0.57 14.00
C LEU A 48 14.04 1.50 14.15
N GLY A 49 13.59 1.82 15.36
CA GLY A 49 12.60 2.89 15.65
C GLY A 49 11.32 2.91 14.79
N GLU A 50 10.63 4.05 14.76
CA GLU A 50 9.48 4.33 13.85
C GLU A 50 9.96 4.66 12.42
N THR A 51 10.97 3.94 11.92
CA THR A 51 11.62 4.28 10.65
C THR A 51 10.89 3.69 9.45
N PHE A 52 9.93 2.79 9.68
CA PHE A 52 9.18 2.10 8.63
C PHE A 52 7.69 2.46 8.63
N LEU A 53 7.18 2.66 7.42
CA LEU A 53 5.79 2.91 7.12
C LEU A 53 5.18 1.63 6.54
N PHE A 54 4.00 1.26 7.06
CA PHE A 54 3.24 0.10 6.59
C PHE A 54 1.98 0.63 5.93
N GLU A 55 1.92 0.52 4.61
CA GLU A 55 0.87 1.12 3.79
C GLU A 55 0.15 0.06 2.96
N LEU A 56 -1.17 0.12 2.94
CA LEU A 56 -2.01 -0.55 1.95
C LEU A 56 -2.40 0.48 0.90
N GLY A 57 -2.32 0.13 -0.37
CA GLY A 57 -2.65 1.07 -1.44
C GLY A 57 -2.70 0.43 -2.81
N ALA A 58 -2.65 1.31 -3.81
CA ALA A 58 -2.60 0.94 -5.22
C ALA A 58 -1.72 1.93 -5.99
N PHE A 59 -1.17 1.46 -7.09
CA PHE A 59 -0.53 2.33 -8.05
C PHE A 59 -1.56 2.98 -8.98
N THR A 60 -1.22 4.15 -9.54
CA THR A 60 -1.98 4.82 -10.59
C THR A 60 -2.39 3.83 -11.68
N GLN A 61 -3.63 3.95 -12.16
CA GLN A 61 -4.15 3.05 -13.18
C GLN A 61 -3.21 2.94 -14.39
N GLY A 62 -2.84 1.70 -14.74
CA GLY A 62 -1.92 1.39 -15.85
C GLY A 62 -0.44 1.37 -15.48
N PHE A 63 -0.07 1.78 -14.26
CA PHE A 63 1.28 1.60 -13.72
C PHE A 63 1.42 0.20 -13.13
N ILE A 64 2.39 -0.57 -13.63
CA ILE A 64 2.71 -1.91 -13.11
C ILE A 64 4.09 -1.80 -12.44
N PRO A 65 4.18 -1.92 -11.11
CA PRO A 65 5.46 -1.78 -10.42
C PRO A 65 6.38 -2.96 -10.74
N ASP A 66 7.63 -2.67 -11.05
CA ASP A 66 8.72 -3.64 -11.19
C ASP A 66 10.07 -3.00 -10.80
N GLU A 67 11.12 -3.83 -10.75
CA GLU A 67 12.48 -3.38 -10.39
C GLU A 67 13.05 -2.29 -11.32
N THR A 68 12.59 -2.21 -12.57
CA THR A 68 13.09 -1.26 -13.56
C THR A 68 12.50 0.14 -13.40
N ASN A 69 11.36 0.25 -12.69
CA ASN A 69 10.62 1.49 -12.51
C ASN A 69 10.48 1.94 -11.04
N MET A 70 11.26 1.36 -10.12
CA MET A 70 11.27 1.71 -8.67
C MET A 70 11.35 3.21 -8.38
N ALA A 71 12.12 3.96 -9.17
CA ALA A 71 12.27 5.40 -9.02
C ALA A 71 10.96 6.19 -9.22
N GLN A 72 9.96 5.57 -9.86
CA GLN A 72 8.64 6.17 -10.14
C GLN A 72 7.56 5.69 -9.17
N TRP A 73 7.87 4.76 -8.27
CA TRP A 73 6.87 4.14 -7.39
C TRP A 73 6.18 5.17 -6.51
N LEU A 74 6.96 6.02 -5.82
CA LEU A 74 6.42 7.01 -4.89
C LEU A 74 5.48 8.00 -5.59
N ASP A 75 5.81 8.42 -6.81
CA ASP A 75 5.00 9.36 -7.60
C ASP A 75 3.70 8.73 -8.12
N ASN A 76 3.64 7.40 -8.21
CA ASN A 76 2.48 6.66 -8.70
C ASN A 76 1.69 5.99 -7.58
N TRP A 77 2.10 6.12 -6.32
CA TRP A 77 1.50 5.43 -5.19
C TRP A 77 0.37 6.24 -4.55
N HIS A 78 -0.75 5.56 -4.32
CA HIS A 78 -1.88 6.11 -3.57
C HIS A 78 -2.09 5.26 -2.32
N VAL A 79 -1.95 5.87 -1.15
CA VAL A 79 -2.13 5.21 0.14
C VAL A 79 -3.63 5.07 0.41
N PHE A 80 -4.16 3.85 0.42
CA PHE A 80 -5.54 3.60 0.85
C PHE A 80 -5.64 3.62 2.38
N ASP A 81 -4.73 2.93 3.06
CA ASP A 81 -4.66 2.82 4.51
C ASP A 81 -3.22 2.71 5.01
N SER A 82 -2.98 3.02 6.28
CA SER A 82 -1.68 2.84 6.91
C SER A 82 -1.82 2.34 8.34
N THR A 83 -0.78 1.65 8.82
CA THR A 83 -0.72 1.14 10.18
C THR A 83 0.71 1.21 10.72
N THR A 84 0.86 0.86 11.99
CA THR A 84 2.16 0.77 12.67
C THR A 84 2.51 -0.68 12.93
N LEU A 85 3.81 -0.94 13.07
CA LEU A 85 4.28 -2.22 13.59
C LEU A 85 3.90 -2.34 15.07
N PHE A 86 3.47 -3.53 15.45
CA PHE A 86 3.32 -3.96 16.83
C PHE A 86 4.34 -5.05 17.12
N THR A 87 5.16 -4.83 18.15
CA THR A 87 6.18 -5.81 18.58
C THR A 87 5.74 -6.44 19.89
N ASN A 88 5.79 -7.76 19.95
CA ASN A 88 5.52 -8.55 21.15
C ASN A 88 6.76 -8.60 22.06
N GLU A 89 6.56 -8.93 23.34
CA GLU A 89 7.67 -9.08 24.30
C GLU A 89 8.65 -10.21 23.94
N ASP A 90 8.21 -11.17 23.13
CA ASP A 90 9.03 -12.28 22.63
C ASP A 90 9.88 -11.92 21.40
N GLY A 91 9.80 -10.67 20.93
CA GLY A 91 10.53 -10.17 19.77
C GLY A 91 9.86 -10.48 18.42
N SER A 92 8.72 -11.16 18.42
CA SER A 92 7.89 -11.30 17.21
C SER A 92 7.16 -9.99 16.90
N ALA A 93 6.76 -9.79 15.65
CA ALA A 93 6.10 -8.57 15.24
C ALA A 93 4.90 -8.84 14.33
N GLN A 94 3.97 -7.88 14.30
CA GLN A 94 2.85 -7.91 13.39
C GLN A 94 2.44 -6.50 13.01
N PHE A 95 1.80 -6.37 11.86
CA PHE A 95 1.05 -5.17 11.53
C PHE A 95 -0.30 -5.57 10.97
N SER A 96 -1.32 -4.82 11.31
CA SER A 96 -2.66 -5.06 10.81
C SER A 96 -3.49 -3.79 10.89
N SER A 97 -4.44 -3.63 9.98
CA SER A 97 -5.48 -2.61 10.08
C SER A 97 -6.79 -3.10 9.48
N THR A 98 -7.86 -2.44 9.90
CA THR A 98 -9.22 -2.69 9.43
C THR A 98 -9.77 -1.37 8.92
N ARG A 99 -10.19 -1.35 7.66
CA ARG A 99 -10.79 -0.16 7.05
C ARG A 99 -12.15 -0.47 6.46
N THR A 100 -13.08 0.43 6.73
CA THR A 100 -14.41 0.39 6.14
C THR A 100 -14.43 1.20 4.85
N ILE A 101 -14.79 0.53 3.76
CA ILE A 101 -15.07 1.10 2.45
C ILE A 101 -16.55 1.50 2.47
N GLN A 102 -16.84 2.79 2.38
CA GLN A 102 -18.21 3.33 2.39
C GLN A 102 -18.60 3.80 0.99
N ASP A 103 -19.90 3.69 0.66
CA ASP A 103 -20.43 4.22 -0.60
C ASP A 103 -20.21 5.73 -0.68
N TYR A 104 -19.86 6.21 -1.88
CA TYR A 104 -19.86 7.64 -2.16
C TYR A 104 -21.30 8.13 -2.19
N ASP A 105 -21.73 8.75 -1.10
CA ASP A 105 -22.92 9.58 -1.08
C ASP A 105 -22.50 10.99 -1.55
N ALA A 106 -23.17 11.55 -2.56
CA ALA A 106 -22.94 12.94 -2.98
C ALA A 106 -23.28 13.95 -1.85
N THR A 107 -23.89 13.49 -0.76
CA THR A 107 -24.10 14.21 0.49
C THR A 107 -23.16 13.77 1.62
N ALA A 108 -22.28 12.78 1.41
CA ALA A 108 -21.27 12.35 2.37
C ALA A 108 -20.16 13.37 2.56
N GLN A 109 -19.48 13.21 3.71
CA GLN A 109 -18.36 14.02 4.16
C GLN A 109 -17.24 14.11 3.08
N PRO A 110 -16.53 15.25 3.00
CA PRO A 110 -15.33 15.36 2.16
C PRO A 110 -14.36 14.21 2.46
N GLY A 111 -13.99 13.42 1.44
CA GLY A 111 -13.02 12.32 1.55
C GLY A 111 -13.50 10.94 1.08
N SER A 112 -14.79 10.75 0.82
CA SER A 112 -15.33 9.50 0.23
C SER A 112 -14.89 9.28 -1.24
N GLU A 113 -14.63 10.36 -2.00
CA GLU A 113 -14.10 10.31 -3.37
C GLU A 113 -12.73 9.64 -3.46
N TYR A 114 -11.95 9.71 -2.39
CA TYR A 114 -10.64 9.09 -2.32
C TYR A 114 -10.73 7.56 -2.18
N GLN A 115 -11.84 7.00 -1.69
CA GLN A 115 -12.00 5.55 -1.65
C GLN A 115 -12.42 5.00 -3.01
N SER A 116 -13.27 5.73 -3.75
CA SER A 116 -13.76 5.29 -5.05
C SER A 116 -12.67 5.25 -6.13
N MET A 117 -11.59 6.02 -6.00
CA MET A 117 -10.46 5.97 -6.95
C MET A 117 -9.73 4.62 -6.94
N PHE A 118 -9.87 3.82 -5.88
CA PHE A 118 -9.25 2.51 -5.76
C PHE A 118 -10.07 1.41 -6.43
N GLU A 119 -11.35 1.64 -6.74
CA GLU A 119 -12.24 0.60 -7.26
C GLU A 119 -11.68 -0.08 -8.53
N GLY A 120 -11.56 -1.41 -8.48
CA GLY A 120 -11.02 -2.22 -9.56
C GLY A 120 -9.49 -2.16 -9.73
N LEU A 121 -8.77 -1.39 -8.89
CA LEU A 121 -7.30 -1.39 -8.89
C LEU A 121 -6.75 -2.61 -8.13
N LYS A 122 -5.56 -3.05 -8.55
CA LYS A 122 -4.80 -4.08 -7.83
C LYS A 122 -4.27 -3.49 -6.51
N GLY A 123 -4.53 -4.19 -5.42
CA GLY A 123 -4.08 -3.81 -4.09
C GLY A 123 -2.64 -4.27 -3.82
N TYR A 124 -1.87 -3.47 -3.13
CA TYR A 124 -0.50 -3.77 -2.71
C TYR A 124 -0.30 -3.40 -1.26
N ILE A 125 0.53 -4.18 -0.56
CA ILE A 125 1.12 -3.78 0.71
C ILE A 125 2.53 -3.28 0.41
N TRP A 126 2.83 -2.06 0.84
CA TRP A 126 4.15 -1.46 0.74
C TRP A 126 4.68 -1.17 2.14
N VAL A 127 5.77 -1.83 2.50
CA VAL A 127 6.58 -1.49 3.67
C VAL A 127 7.81 -0.74 3.18
N ARG A 128 8.05 0.45 3.71
CA ARG A 128 9.19 1.28 3.29
C ARG A 128 9.75 2.07 4.44
N ASN A 129 11.06 2.29 4.44
CA ASN A 129 11.63 3.22 5.39
C ASN A 129 11.33 4.68 5.02
N THR A 130 11.41 5.58 5.99
CA THR A 130 11.14 7.01 5.82
C THR A 130 12.11 7.70 4.86
N GLU A 131 13.34 7.19 4.74
CA GLU A 131 14.34 7.69 3.79
C GLU A 131 14.12 7.20 2.36
N ASN A 132 13.19 6.25 2.14
CA ASN A 132 12.91 5.64 0.84
C ASN A 132 14.15 4.97 0.20
N THR A 133 15.00 4.39 1.03
CA THR A 133 16.19 3.62 0.62
C THR A 133 15.96 2.12 0.72
N GLU A 134 14.81 1.68 1.21
CA GLU A 134 14.55 0.29 1.49
C GLU A 134 13.05 -0.03 1.46
N TYR A 135 12.68 -1.06 0.69
CA TYR A 135 11.28 -1.43 0.41
C TYR A 135 11.02 -2.93 0.59
N PHE A 136 9.77 -3.26 0.90
CA PHE A 136 9.12 -4.52 0.60
C PHE A 136 7.80 -4.17 -0.08
N LEU A 137 7.57 -4.69 -1.29
CA LEU A 137 6.34 -4.46 -2.04
C LEU A 137 5.75 -5.80 -2.45
N ALA A 138 4.50 -6.03 -2.08
CA ALA A 138 3.84 -7.30 -2.33
C ALA A 138 2.37 -7.13 -2.71
N SER A 139 1.88 -8.10 -3.48
CA SER A 139 0.48 -8.19 -3.88
C SER A 139 0.14 -9.64 -4.20
N ALA A 140 -1.08 -10.07 -3.88
CA ALA A 140 -1.62 -11.34 -4.31
C ALA A 140 -2.54 -11.17 -5.53
N ASP A 141 -2.73 -12.23 -6.32
CA ASP A 141 -3.59 -12.18 -7.51
C ASP A 141 -5.07 -11.94 -7.19
N THR A 142 -5.49 -12.27 -5.97
CA THR A 142 -6.86 -12.05 -5.49
C THR A 142 -7.08 -10.64 -4.95
N TRP A 143 -6.02 -9.84 -4.77
CA TRP A 143 -6.11 -8.50 -4.19
C TRP A 143 -6.52 -7.48 -5.24
N THR A 144 -7.82 -7.35 -5.41
CA THR A 144 -8.42 -6.28 -6.18
C THR A 144 -9.41 -5.55 -5.30
N PHE A 145 -9.27 -4.23 -5.21
CA PHE A 145 -10.26 -3.39 -4.56
C PHE A 145 -11.60 -3.62 -5.26
N GLN A 146 -12.56 -4.18 -4.53
CA GLN A 146 -13.81 -4.64 -5.11
C GLN A 146 -14.56 -3.48 -5.75
N GLN A 147 -15.12 -3.74 -6.93
CA GLN A 147 -16.08 -2.81 -7.52
C GLN A 147 -17.36 -2.85 -6.69
N LYS A 148 -18.04 -1.70 -6.63
CA LYS A 148 -19.37 -1.57 -6.06
C LYS A 148 -20.30 -2.70 -6.54
N ASP A 149 -20.81 -3.52 -5.62
CA ASP A 149 -21.94 -4.41 -5.89
C ASP A 149 -23.24 -3.71 -5.46
N PRO A 150 -24.07 -3.22 -6.41
CA PRO A 150 -25.31 -2.53 -6.11
C PRO A 150 -26.39 -3.43 -5.47
N ASN A 151 -26.15 -4.74 -5.35
CA ASN A 151 -27.06 -5.68 -4.71
C ASN A 151 -26.51 -6.26 -3.39
N CYS A 152 -25.36 -5.79 -2.89
CA CYS A 152 -24.75 -6.35 -1.70
C CYS A 152 -25.40 -5.85 -0.40
N CYS A 153 -25.01 -6.48 0.71
CA CYS A 153 -24.85 -5.81 2.00
C CYS A 153 -26.03 -5.86 2.99
N SER A 154 -26.27 -7.06 3.53
CA SER A 154 -26.68 -7.14 4.95
C SER A 154 -25.89 -8.14 5.79
N ASN A 155 -25.03 -8.99 5.20
CA ASN A 155 -24.31 -10.05 5.94
C ASN A 155 -22.99 -10.51 5.26
N THR A 156 -22.32 -9.67 4.46
CA THR A 156 -21.07 -10.09 3.80
C THR A 156 -19.93 -10.11 4.83
N PRO A 157 -19.19 -11.21 4.99
CA PRO A 157 -18.01 -11.24 5.85
C PRO A 157 -16.96 -10.20 5.40
N PRO A 158 -16.11 -9.70 6.31
CA PRO A 158 -14.98 -8.86 5.94
C PRO A 158 -14.08 -9.55 4.92
N VAL A 159 -13.63 -8.80 3.92
CA VAL A 159 -12.55 -9.24 3.03
C VAL A 159 -11.25 -9.18 3.83
N THR A 160 -10.38 -10.18 3.67
CA THR A 160 -9.09 -10.23 4.37
C THR A 160 -7.98 -10.38 3.36
N TRP A 161 -6.95 -9.52 3.46
CA TRP A 161 -5.72 -9.57 2.67
C TRP A 161 -4.52 -9.79 3.60
N SER A 162 -3.95 -10.98 3.57
CA SER A 162 -2.81 -11.35 4.41
C SER A 162 -1.56 -11.51 3.58
N ILE A 163 -0.39 -11.07 4.07
CA ILE A 163 0.87 -11.36 3.37
C ILE A 163 1.06 -12.85 3.05
N THR A 164 0.45 -13.75 3.84
CA THR A 164 0.49 -15.20 3.55
C THR A 164 -0.23 -15.59 2.25
N ASP A 165 -1.06 -14.72 1.68
CA ASP A 165 -1.65 -14.85 0.34
C ASP A 165 -0.64 -14.55 -0.79
N VAL A 166 0.53 -13.99 -0.48
CA VAL A 166 1.52 -13.53 -1.46
C VAL A 166 2.48 -14.67 -1.81
N ASP A 167 2.42 -15.16 -3.05
CA ASP A 167 3.33 -16.19 -3.56
C ASP A 167 4.75 -15.65 -3.81
N THR A 168 4.87 -14.47 -4.42
CA THR A 168 6.16 -13.83 -4.71
C THR A 168 6.01 -12.31 -4.63
N PRO A 169 6.81 -11.63 -3.80
CA PRO A 169 6.75 -10.18 -3.70
C PRO A 169 7.31 -9.53 -4.97
N VAL A 170 6.86 -8.32 -5.26
CA VAL A 170 7.42 -7.50 -6.35
C VAL A 170 8.85 -7.08 -6.01
N TRP A 171 9.11 -6.80 -4.72
CA TRP A 171 10.43 -6.45 -4.20
C TRP A 171 10.55 -6.82 -2.72
N GLY A 172 11.77 -7.18 -2.30
CA GLY A 172 12.03 -7.73 -0.97
C GLY A 172 11.89 -9.25 -0.94
N GLY A 173 11.95 -9.81 0.26
CA GLY A 173 11.78 -11.24 0.52
C GLY A 173 10.48 -11.53 1.27
N SER A 174 9.85 -12.65 0.97
CA SER A 174 8.83 -13.26 1.82
C SER A 174 8.99 -14.78 1.84
N GLY A 175 8.44 -15.42 2.87
CA GLY A 175 8.42 -16.87 2.97
C GLY A 175 8.14 -17.34 4.38
N TYR A 176 8.78 -18.44 4.78
CA TYR A 176 8.61 -19.06 6.09
C TYR A 176 9.98 -19.39 6.70
N ILE A 177 10.23 -18.91 7.92
CA ILE A 177 11.41 -19.35 8.71
C ILE A 177 11.11 -20.73 9.31
N SER A 178 9.85 -20.95 9.68
CA SER A 178 9.28 -22.24 10.06
C SER A 178 7.85 -22.33 9.51
N PRO A 179 7.22 -23.53 9.45
CA PRO A 179 5.86 -23.68 8.91
C PRO A 179 4.79 -22.80 9.56
N GLU A 180 5.05 -22.28 10.77
CA GLU A 180 4.14 -21.45 11.56
C GLU A 180 4.65 -20.01 11.69
N ASN A 181 5.80 -19.68 11.09
CA ASN A 181 6.42 -18.36 11.22
C ASN A 181 6.67 -17.76 9.82
N PRO A 182 5.68 -17.05 9.26
CA PRO A 182 5.87 -16.32 8.02
C PRO A 182 6.86 -15.18 8.25
N TYR A 183 7.70 -14.93 7.25
CA TYR A 183 8.63 -13.82 7.26
C TYR A 183 8.41 -12.88 6.08
N ILE A 184 8.68 -11.60 6.33
CA ILE A 184 8.94 -10.61 5.31
C ILE A 184 10.27 -9.93 5.59
N GLN A 185 10.95 -9.55 4.52
CA GLN A 185 12.21 -8.86 4.57
C GLN A 185 12.21 -7.72 3.56
N THR A 186 12.48 -6.50 4.02
CA THR A 186 12.71 -5.39 3.10
C THR A 186 14.07 -5.53 2.41
N GLN A 187 14.24 -4.82 1.30
CA GLN A 187 15.45 -4.86 0.51
C GLN A 187 15.84 -3.44 0.09
N ALA A 188 17.14 -3.15 0.22
CA ALA A 188 17.72 -1.86 -0.14
C ALA A 188 17.46 -1.53 -1.61
N VAL A 189 16.98 -0.31 -1.86
CA VAL A 189 16.73 0.25 -3.18
C VAL A 189 18.08 0.61 -3.80
N PRO A 190 18.41 0.11 -5.01
CA PRO A 190 19.63 0.47 -5.68
C PRO A 190 19.68 1.99 -5.93
N GLU A 191 20.62 2.70 -5.29
CA GLU A 191 20.85 4.10 -5.61
C GLU A 191 21.32 4.24 -7.05
N LEU A 192 20.63 5.04 -7.86
CA LEU A 192 20.94 5.25 -9.28
C LEU A 192 22.30 5.91 -9.57
N SER A 193 23.15 6.21 -8.57
CA SER A 193 24.16 7.27 -8.76
C SER A 193 25.59 7.03 -8.25
N SER A 194 25.91 6.09 -7.36
CA SER A 194 27.29 6.04 -6.85
C SER A 194 28.28 5.46 -7.88
N ALA A 195 27.90 4.39 -8.58
CA ALA A 195 28.72 3.82 -9.66
C ALA A 195 28.80 4.76 -10.87
N PHE A 196 27.68 5.36 -11.30
CA PHE A 196 27.65 6.28 -12.43
C PHE A 196 28.44 7.58 -12.14
N LEU A 197 28.32 8.15 -10.93
CA LEU A 197 29.14 9.29 -10.52
C LEU A 197 30.62 8.92 -10.39
N ALA A 198 30.95 7.71 -9.93
CA ALA A 198 32.34 7.22 -9.91
C ALA A 198 32.92 7.08 -11.33
N PHE A 199 32.12 6.59 -12.29
CA PHE A 199 32.50 6.52 -13.71
C PHE A 199 32.66 7.91 -14.34
N LEU A 200 31.76 8.86 -14.05
CA LEU A 200 31.89 10.24 -14.52
C LEU A 200 33.11 10.93 -13.91
N ALA A 201 33.35 10.74 -12.61
CA ALA A 201 34.50 11.31 -11.92
C ALA A 201 35.82 10.76 -12.48
N THR A 202 35.95 9.44 -12.63
CA THR A 202 37.15 8.83 -13.24
C THR A 202 37.35 9.25 -14.70
N GLY A 203 36.27 9.36 -15.48
CA GLY A 203 36.32 9.88 -16.86
C GLY A 203 36.84 11.32 -16.94
N MET A 204 36.38 12.20 -16.05
CA MET A 204 36.86 13.59 -15.98
C MET A 204 38.34 13.69 -15.57
N PHE A 205 38.82 12.85 -14.66
CA PHE A 205 40.24 12.81 -14.29
C PHE A 205 41.14 12.29 -15.43
N ALA A 206 40.67 11.31 -16.21
CA ALA A 206 41.41 10.77 -17.36
C ALA A 206 41.53 11.81 -18.50
N LEU A 207 40.48 12.58 -18.77
CA LEU A 207 40.48 13.64 -19.79
C LEU A 207 41.33 14.85 -19.38
N ARG A 208 41.41 15.16 -18.08
CA ARG A 208 42.21 16.29 -17.57
C ARG A 208 43.73 16.09 -17.71
N ARG A 209 44.21 14.86 -17.85
CA ARG A 209 45.64 14.54 -18.05
C ARG A 209 46.13 14.69 -19.50
N ARG A 210 45.25 14.93 -20.47
CA ARG A 210 45.64 15.10 -21.89
C ARG A 210 45.72 16.58 -22.30
N ARG A 211 46.52 17.40 -21.59
CA ARG A 211 46.96 18.69 -22.15
C ARG A 211 48.16 18.45 -23.08
N PRO A 212 48.10 18.85 -24.37
CA PRO A 212 49.27 18.80 -25.24
C PRO A 212 50.35 19.73 -24.70
N GLN A 213 51.57 19.23 -24.48
CA GLN A 213 52.74 20.09 -24.39
C GLN A 213 53.02 20.56 -25.82
N GLY A 214 52.84 21.87 -26.06
CA GLY A 214 53.07 22.47 -27.36
C GLY A 214 54.54 22.45 -27.76
N ASN A 215 54.77 22.29 -29.07
CA ASN A 215 55.94 22.78 -29.79
C ASN A 215 55.42 23.57 -31.00
#